data_AF-A0A1J3IAP5-F1
#
_entry.id   AF-A0A1J3IAP5-F1
#
_cell.length_a   1.000
_cell.length_b   1.000
_cell.length_c   1.000
_cell.angle_alpha   90.00
_cell.angle_beta   90.00
_cell.angle_gamma   90.00
#
_symmetry.space_group_name_H-M   'P 1'
#
loop_
_entity.id
_entity.type
_entity.pdbx_description
1 polymer ?
#
loop_
_entity_poly.entity_id
_entity_poly.type
_entity_poly.pdbx_seq_one_letter_code
_entity_poly.pdbx_strand_id
1 'polypeptide(L)'
;MFAASMRTLISPSLAPFSLHLPKPALFSKVLRASHYSLANLGLPVNRFPIVSPRSAVSSRELQTEAASQSLSSSFSSPGEIHVVVGPMFSGKTTTLLRRVLAERESGKKVAVIKSDKDTRYCVESIVSHDGEKFPCWALPDLSSFKERFGLDAYKNQLDVIGIDEAQFFGDLYEFCRDAADKEGKTVIVAGLDGDYLRRRFGSVLDVIPIADTVTKLTSRCEVCGKRASFTLRKTNERETEIIGGAEVYMPVCRSHYVTGHAVLDSSHKTLTQLPTPF
;
A
#
# COMPACT_ATOMS: atom_id res chain seq x y z
N MET A 1 -9.14 71.00 -31.72
CA MET A 1 -10.16 70.12 -31.12
C MET A 1 -9.62 69.57 -29.81
N PHE A 2 -10.43 69.76 -28.78
CA PHE A 2 -10.39 69.39 -27.37
C PHE A 2 -9.40 68.33 -26.83
N ALA A 3 -8.83 68.71 -25.68
CA ALA A 3 -8.34 67.87 -24.60
C ALA A 3 -9.49 67.34 -23.72
N ALA A 4 -9.26 66.21 -23.03
CA ALA A 4 -9.82 65.77 -21.73
C ALA A 4 -9.46 64.27 -21.56
N SER A 5 -9.29 63.66 -20.39
CA SER A 5 -9.06 64.05 -19.00
C SER A 5 -8.83 62.72 -18.24
N MET A 6 -8.10 62.79 -17.13
CA MET A 6 -7.75 61.70 -16.21
C MET A 6 -8.96 60.94 -15.66
N ARG A 7 -8.74 59.68 -15.24
CA ARG A 7 -9.22 59.13 -13.96
C ARG A 7 -8.44 57.87 -13.56
N THR A 8 -7.64 58.06 -12.52
CA THR A 8 -7.20 57.07 -11.52
C THR A 8 -8.41 56.29 -10.98
N LEU A 9 -8.20 55.07 -10.44
CA LEU A 9 -8.78 54.52 -9.20
C LEU A 9 -8.36 53.04 -9.08
N ILE A 10 -7.44 52.73 -8.16
CA ILE A 10 -7.67 51.95 -6.93
C ILE A 10 -7.85 50.44 -7.14
N SER A 11 -6.83 49.70 -6.68
CA SER A 11 -6.84 48.29 -6.34
C SER A 11 -7.79 47.98 -5.17
N PRO A 12 -8.31 46.75 -5.10
CA PRO A 12 -8.48 46.12 -3.80
C PRO A 12 -7.68 44.82 -3.70
N SER A 13 -6.82 44.82 -2.69
CA SER A 13 -6.38 43.63 -1.95
C SER A 13 -7.60 42.87 -1.45
N LEU A 14 -7.70 41.58 -1.78
CA LEU A 14 -8.60 40.66 -1.10
C LEU A 14 -7.77 39.76 -0.17
N ALA A 15 -8.11 39.90 1.11
CA ALA A 15 -7.55 39.22 2.26
C ALA A 15 -7.66 37.68 2.18
N PRO A 16 -6.80 36.95 2.91
CA PRO A 16 -6.88 35.49 3.00
C PRO A 16 -8.15 35.06 3.73
N PHE A 17 -8.86 34.09 3.15
CA PHE A 17 -9.95 33.39 3.81
C PHE A 17 -9.42 32.69 5.07
N SER A 18 -9.74 33.27 6.23
CA SER A 18 -9.55 32.67 7.54
C SER A 18 -10.60 31.58 7.73
N LEU A 19 -10.20 30.31 7.65
CA LEU A 19 -11.03 29.19 8.08
C LEU A 19 -10.97 29.08 9.60
N HIS A 20 -11.99 29.65 10.25
CA HIS A 20 -12.28 29.46 11.66
C HIS A 20 -12.68 27.99 11.90
N LEU A 21 -11.74 27.17 12.39
CA LEU A 21 -12.07 25.89 13.01
C LEU A 21 -12.68 26.13 14.42
N PRO A 22 -13.79 25.49 14.78
CA PRO A 22 -14.22 25.44 16.18
C PRO A 22 -13.35 24.43 16.96
N LYS A 23 -12.93 24.86 18.16
CA LYS A 23 -12.12 24.09 19.13
C LYS A 23 -12.84 22.83 19.63
N PRO A 24 -12.10 21.78 20.05
CA PRO A 24 -12.70 20.58 20.61
C PRO A 24 -13.20 20.82 22.05
N ALA A 25 -14.42 20.35 22.33
CA ALA A 25 -14.95 20.30 23.69
C ALA A 25 -14.36 19.08 24.41
N LEU A 26 -13.74 19.36 25.56
CA LEU A 26 -13.34 18.40 26.59
C LEU A 26 -14.59 17.73 27.19
N PHE A 27 -14.64 16.40 27.21
CA PHE A 27 -15.36 15.67 28.26
C PHE A 27 -14.55 14.46 28.70
N SER A 28 -14.19 14.50 29.97
CA SER A 28 -13.46 13.49 30.72
C SER A 28 -14.42 12.43 31.30
N LYS A 29 -13.91 11.19 31.40
CA LYS A 29 -14.24 10.12 32.36
C LYS A 29 -15.69 9.60 32.39
N VAL A 30 -15.88 8.35 31.98
CA VAL A 30 -16.56 7.32 32.79
C VAL A 30 -15.88 5.96 32.58
N LEU A 31 -15.35 5.42 33.67
CA LEU A 31 -14.92 4.04 33.84
C LEU A 31 -16.14 3.11 33.85
N ARG A 32 -16.08 1.97 33.16
CA ARG A 32 -16.73 0.74 33.64
C ARG A 32 -16.05 -0.50 33.07
N ALA A 33 -15.24 -1.12 33.92
CA ALA A 33 -14.84 -2.50 33.81
C ALA A 33 -16.09 -3.39 33.86
N SER A 34 -16.22 -4.32 32.92
CA SER A 34 -17.20 -5.41 33.01
C SER A 34 -16.41 -6.70 33.21
N HIS A 35 -16.31 -7.08 34.48
CA HIS A 35 -15.95 -8.43 34.90
C HIS A 35 -17.03 -9.40 34.39
N TYR A 36 -16.65 -10.39 33.59
CA TYR A 36 -17.44 -11.60 33.46
C TYR A 36 -16.84 -12.67 34.37
N SER A 37 -17.52 -12.86 35.50
CA SER A 37 -17.40 -14.02 36.37
C SER A 37 -18.43 -15.05 35.89
N LEU A 38 -17.99 -16.27 35.61
CA LEU A 38 -18.87 -17.43 35.46
C LEU A 38 -18.43 -18.47 36.48
N ALA A 39 -19.12 -18.44 37.61
CA ALA A 39 -19.11 -19.50 38.60
C ALA A 39 -20.26 -20.49 38.30
N ASN A 40 -19.91 -21.77 38.47
CA ASN A 40 -20.72 -22.82 39.10
C ASN A 40 -22.18 -23.00 38.68
N LEU A 41 -22.43 -24.07 37.93
CA LEU A 41 -23.55 -24.97 38.18
C LEU A 41 -23.00 -26.39 38.33
N GLY A 42 -23.18 -26.97 39.51
CA GLY A 42 -22.80 -28.34 39.83
C GLY A 42 -23.99 -29.30 39.81
N LEU A 43 -23.63 -30.56 40.09
CA LEU A 43 -24.40 -31.77 40.44
C LEU A 43 -24.44 -32.86 39.34
N PRO A 44 -24.48 -34.16 39.70
CA PRO A 44 -23.79 -34.83 40.81
C PRO A 44 -23.12 -36.20 40.45
N VAL A 45 -22.10 -36.54 41.25
CA VAL A 45 -21.73 -37.85 41.84
C VAL A 45 -21.92 -39.16 41.03
N ASN A 46 -20.82 -39.87 40.79
CA ASN A 46 -20.71 -41.29 41.14
C ASN A 46 -19.29 -41.67 41.57
N ARG A 47 -19.22 -42.44 42.66
CA ARG A 47 -18.02 -42.88 43.39
C ARG A 47 -17.71 -44.35 43.08
N PHE A 48 -16.48 -44.74 43.47
CA PHE A 48 -15.93 -46.08 43.77
C PHE A 48 -15.08 -46.75 42.66
N PRO A 49 -14.12 -47.63 43.01
CA PRO A 49 -12.94 -47.39 43.86
C PRO A 49 -11.61 -47.96 43.28
N ILE A 50 -10.50 -47.50 43.87
CA ILE A 50 -9.18 -48.14 44.15
C ILE A 50 -8.89 -49.53 43.52
N VAL A 51 -7.73 -49.69 42.85
CA VAL A 51 -6.68 -50.72 43.12
C VAL A 51 -5.44 -50.47 42.22
N SER A 52 -4.26 -50.42 42.84
CA SER A 52 -2.94 -50.53 42.20
C SER A 52 -2.59 -52.00 41.94
N PRO A 53 -1.69 -52.30 40.99
CA PRO A 53 -0.54 -53.09 41.44
C PRO A 53 0.79 -52.55 40.90
N ARG A 54 1.75 -52.52 41.82
CA ARG A 54 3.18 -52.65 41.54
C ARG A 54 3.42 -54.01 40.89
N SER A 55 4.21 -54.03 39.83
CA SER A 55 5.08 -55.18 39.54
C SER A 55 6.31 -54.67 38.80
N ALA A 56 7.43 -54.78 39.51
CA ALA A 56 8.77 -54.59 39.00
C ALA A 56 9.08 -55.69 37.98
N VAL A 57 9.59 -55.31 36.82
CA VAL A 57 10.43 -56.18 35.99
C VAL A 57 11.61 -55.35 35.52
N SER A 58 12.75 -55.69 36.10
CA SER A 58 14.09 -55.39 35.63
C SER A 58 14.29 -56.02 34.26
N SER A 59 14.82 -55.27 33.28
CA SER A 59 16.11 -55.60 32.66
C SER A 59 16.36 -54.81 31.37
N ARG A 60 17.64 -54.39 31.25
CA ARG A 60 18.41 -54.03 30.05
C ARG A 60 18.28 -52.60 29.53
N GLU A 61 19.23 -51.82 30.03
CA GLU A 61 19.90 -50.74 29.33
C GLU A 61 20.18 -51.10 27.87
N LEU A 62 19.63 -50.30 26.97
CA LEU A 62 20.18 -50.06 25.65
C LEU A 62 20.39 -48.56 25.57
N GLN A 63 21.63 -48.15 25.89
CA GLN A 63 22.14 -46.83 25.61
C GLN A 63 22.01 -46.59 24.11
N THR A 64 20.99 -45.84 23.74
CA THR A 64 20.93 -45.22 22.42
C THR A 64 21.25 -43.76 22.67
N GLU A 65 22.51 -43.38 22.47
CA GLU A 65 22.92 -41.98 22.39
C GLU A 65 22.31 -41.38 21.12
N ALA A 66 21.01 -41.10 21.16
CA ALA A 66 20.41 -40.16 20.24
C ALA A 66 20.85 -38.77 20.71
N ALA A 67 21.90 -38.25 20.09
CA ALA A 67 22.31 -36.87 20.22
C ALA A 67 21.09 -35.98 19.97
N SER A 68 20.50 -35.47 21.07
CA SER A 68 19.52 -34.41 21.04
C SER A 68 20.27 -33.14 20.66
N GLN A 69 20.58 -32.99 19.37
CA GLN A 69 20.85 -31.69 18.80
C GLN A 69 19.58 -30.89 18.98
N SER A 70 19.56 -30.07 20.03
CA SER A 70 18.60 -29.00 20.18
C SER A 70 18.80 -28.08 18.97
N LEU A 71 18.06 -28.35 17.91
CA LEU A 71 17.79 -27.39 16.85
C LEU A 71 16.94 -26.28 17.47
N SER A 72 17.59 -25.44 18.28
CA SER A 72 17.12 -24.08 18.50
C SER A 72 17.41 -23.31 17.21
N SER A 73 16.75 -23.70 16.12
CA SER A 73 16.51 -22.75 15.05
C SER A 73 15.71 -21.65 15.72
N SER A 74 16.37 -20.52 15.98
CA SER A 74 15.68 -19.27 16.26
C SER A 74 14.77 -19.03 15.06
N PHE A 75 13.54 -19.52 15.13
CA PHE A 75 12.53 -19.22 14.14
C PHE A 75 12.30 -17.71 14.29
N SER A 76 12.99 -16.94 13.46
CA SER A 76 12.60 -15.56 13.18
C SER A 76 11.11 -15.62 12.86
N SER A 77 10.33 -14.69 13.41
CA SER A 77 8.95 -14.52 12.98
C SER A 77 8.92 -14.45 11.46
N PRO A 78 8.01 -15.17 10.78
CA PRO A 78 7.90 -15.10 9.34
C PRO A 78 7.66 -13.64 8.92
N GLY A 79 8.18 -13.27 7.74
CA GLY A 79 7.86 -11.98 7.15
C GLY A 79 6.39 -11.91 6.75
N GLU A 80 5.95 -10.72 6.35
CA GLU A 80 4.57 -10.46 5.93
C GLU A 80 4.55 -9.65 4.63
N ILE A 81 3.56 -9.86 3.78
CA ILE A 81 3.35 -9.13 2.54
C ILE A 81 1.98 -8.43 2.57
N HIS A 82 1.99 -7.11 2.49
CA HIS A 82 0.78 -6.29 2.44
C HIS A 82 0.69 -5.52 1.14
N VAL A 83 -0.40 -5.72 0.41
CA VAL A 83 -0.62 -5.11 -0.90
C VAL A 83 -1.70 -4.03 -0.81
N VAL A 84 -1.39 -2.84 -1.33
CA VAL A 84 -2.29 -1.69 -1.43
C VAL A 84 -2.45 -1.31 -2.90
N VAL A 85 -3.63 -1.57 -3.46
CA VAL A 85 -3.93 -1.27 -4.87
C VAL A 85 -5.07 -0.29 -5.01
N GLY A 86 -5.29 0.21 -6.22
CA GLY A 86 -6.39 1.10 -6.56
C GLY A 86 -6.02 2.05 -7.69
N PRO A 87 -6.99 2.81 -8.21
CA PRO A 87 -6.77 3.72 -9.33
C PRO A 87 -5.79 4.84 -8.95
N MET A 88 -5.39 5.65 -9.93
CA MET A 88 -4.70 6.91 -9.64
C MET A 88 -5.54 7.78 -8.70
N PHE A 89 -4.86 8.62 -7.90
CA PHE A 89 -5.48 9.54 -6.93
C PHE A 89 -6.27 8.88 -5.80
N SER A 90 -6.04 7.59 -5.52
CA SER A 90 -6.70 6.86 -4.43
C SER A 90 -5.93 6.89 -3.09
N GLY A 91 -4.77 7.55 -3.03
CA GLY A 91 -3.97 7.66 -1.81
C GLY A 91 -3.13 6.42 -1.49
N LYS A 92 -2.70 5.66 -2.51
CA LYS A 92 -1.85 4.46 -2.35
C LYS A 92 -0.53 4.80 -1.65
N THR A 93 0.25 5.72 -2.22
CA THR A 93 1.49 6.25 -1.66
C THR A 93 1.31 6.75 -0.23
N THR A 94 0.23 7.51 0.04
CA THR A 94 -0.08 7.99 1.39
C THR A 94 -0.34 6.83 2.36
N THR A 95 -1.08 5.80 1.92
CA THR A 95 -1.38 4.62 2.74
C THR A 95 -0.10 3.80 3.00
N LEU A 96 0.75 3.63 1.99
CA LEU A 96 2.06 3.00 2.12
C LEU A 96 2.90 3.72 3.17
N LEU A 97 3.13 5.02 2.99
CA LEU A 97 3.94 5.82 3.90
C LEU A 97 3.40 5.79 5.32
N ARG A 98 2.07 5.89 5.51
CA ARG A 98 1.46 5.81 6.84
C ARG A 98 1.76 4.48 7.53
N ARG A 99 1.73 3.36 6.80
CA ARG A 99 2.05 2.03 7.38
C ARG A 99 3.55 1.92 7.69
N VAL A 100 4.41 2.34 6.77
CA VAL A 100 5.87 2.35 6.98
C VAL A 100 6.26 3.22 8.18
N LEU A 101 5.64 4.39 8.32
CA LEU A 101 5.88 5.30 9.44
C LEU A 101 5.43 4.70 10.78
N ALA A 102 4.28 4.02 10.81
CA ALA A 102 3.81 3.32 12.01
C ALA A 102 4.80 2.23 12.46
N GLU A 103 5.38 1.48 11.52
CA GLU A 103 6.44 0.49 11.83
C GLU A 103 7.72 1.18 12.34
N ARG A 104 8.10 2.31 11.75
CA ARG A 104 9.24 3.09 12.25
C ARG A 104 9.01 3.57 13.68
N GLU A 105 7.81 4.04 13.99
CA GLU A 105 7.40 4.49 15.32
C GLU A 105 7.34 3.33 16.34
N SER A 106 7.11 2.09 15.88
CA SER A 106 7.21 0.88 16.72
C SER A 106 8.66 0.41 16.95
N GLY A 107 9.64 1.14 16.42
CA GLY A 107 11.07 0.88 16.58
C GLY A 107 11.70 0.04 15.47
N LYS A 108 10.94 -0.32 14.42
CA LYS A 108 11.46 -1.05 13.27
C LYS A 108 12.30 -0.16 12.37
N LYS A 109 13.33 -0.74 11.75
CA LYS A 109 14.09 -0.09 10.68
C LYS A 109 13.36 -0.28 9.36
N VAL A 110 13.20 0.82 8.64
CA VAL A 110 12.38 0.85 7.44
C VAL A 110 13.12 1.45 6.26
N ALA A 111 12.77 1.01 5.06
CA ALA A 111 13.22 1.60 3.80
C ALA A 111 12.04 1.72 2.84
N VAL A 112 12.06 2.73 1.98
CA VAL A 112 11.05 2.92 0.93
C VAL A 112 11.73 2.98 -0.42
N ILE A 113 11.24 2.20 -1.36
CA ILE A 113 11.72 2.09 -2.73
C ILE A 113 10.65 2.67 -3.66
N LYS A 114 11.08 3.39 -4.70
CA LYS A 114 10.21 3.79 -5.81
C LYS A 114 10.89 3.47 -7.13
N SER A 115 10.10 3.27 -8.18
CA SER A 115 10.67 3.11 -9.53
C SER A 115 11.24 4.45 -10.02
N ASP A 116 12.41 4.41 -10.65
CA ASP A 116 13.03 5.56 -11.31
C ASP A 116 12.26 6.03 -12.57
N LYS A 117 11.42 5.14 -13.13
CA LYS A 117 10.49 5.47 -14.21
C LYS A 117 9.44 6.50 -13.77
N ASP A 118 9.14 6.58 -12.46
CA ASP A 118 8.24 7.62 -11.95
C ASP A 118 8.98 8.93 -11.65
N THR A 119 9.01 9.78 -12.67
CA THR A 119 9.59 11.13 -12.63
C THR A 119 8.63 12.24 -12.20
N ARG A 120 7.37 11.91 -11.84
CA ARG A 120 6.34 12.91 -11.49
C ARG A 120 6.60 13.63 -10.17
N TYR A 121 7.36 12.99 -9.27
CA TYR A 121 7.72 13.51 -7.96
C TYR A 121 9.23 13.42 -7.76
N CYS A 122 9.76 14.26 -6.84
CA CYS A 122 11.19 14.37 -6.55
C CYS A 122 11.87 12.99 -6.44
N VAL A 123 13.04 12.86 -7.08
CA VAL A 123 13.74 11.57 -7.23
C VAL A 123 14.15 10.98 -5.86
N GLU A 124 14.48 11.83 -4.90
CA GLU A 124 15.07 11.43 -3.61
C GLU A 124 14.08 11.39 -2.44
N SER A 125 12.83 11.81 -2.65
CA SER A 125 11.84 11.78 -1.57
C SER A 125 10.42 11.56 -2.07
N ILE A 126 9.68 10.74 -1.33
CA ILE A 126 8.23 10.65 -1.49
C ILE A 126 7.61 11.72 -0.59
N VAL A 127 6.80 12.58 -1.21
CA VAL A 127 6.08 13.63 -0.51
C VAL A 127 4.70 13.09 -0.13
N SER A 128 4.40 13.04 1.16
CA SER A 128 3.03 12.78 1.61
C SER A 128 2.15 13.99 1.27
N HIS A 129 0.82 13.80 1.25
CA HIS A 129 -0.12 14.91 1.08
C HIS A 129 0.06 16.02 2.14
N ASP A 130 0.60 15.67 3.31
CA ASP A 130 0.83 16.58 4.44
C ASP A 130 2.18 17.33 4.34
N GLY A 131 2.94 17.13 3.26
CA GLY A 131 4.16 17.89 2.96
C GLY A 131 5.46 17.33 3.57
N GLU A 132 5.40 16.23 4.31
CA GLU A 132 6.60 15.55 4.80
C GLU A 132 7.32 14.80 3.67
N LYS A 133 8.63 15.01 3.59
CA LYS A 133 9.53 14.30 2.68
C LYS A 133 10.09 13.06 3.37
N PHE A 134 9.76 11.89 2.84
CA PHE A 134 10.34 10.64 3.29
C PHE A 134 11.46 10.21 2.33
N PRO A 135 12.71 9.98 2.80
CA PRO A 135 13.79 9.51 1.94
C PRO A 135 13.44 8.20 1.25
N CYS A 136 13.70 8.10 -0.05
CA CYS A 136 13.42 6.88 -0.81
C CYS A 136 14.56 6.49 -1.76
N TRP A 137 14.61 5.20 -2.06
CA TRP A 137 15.53 4.61 -3.03
C TRP A 137 14.85 4.57 -4.40
N ALA A 138 15.24 5.46 -5.31
CA ALA A 138 14.81 5.40 -6.70
C ALA A 138 15.65 4.37 -7.47
N LEU A 139 14.99 3.30 -7.94
CA LEU A 139 15.66 2.16 -8.58
C LEU A 139 14.97 1.74 -9.89
N PRO A 140 15.73 1.22 -10.87
CA PRO A 140 15.16 0.60 -12.08
C PRO A 140 14.61 -0.80 -11.82
N ASP A 141 15.17 -1.52 -10.84
CA ASP A 141 14.84 -2.89 -10.47
C ASP A 141 15.00 -3.09 -8.94
N LEU A 142 14.30 -4.07 -8.37
CA LEU A 142 14.38 -4.38 -6.94
C LEU A 142 15.58 -5.25 -6.59
N SER A 143 16.08 -6.04 -7.55
CA SER A 143 17.22 -6.94 -7.37
C SER A 143 18.49 -6.20 -6.90
N SER A 144 18.70 -4.97 -7.38
CA SER A 144 19.83 -4.11 -7.02
C SER A 144 19.70 -3.44 -5.65
N PHE A 145 18.53 -3.49 -5.01
CA PHE A 145 18.28 -2.80 -3.74
C PHE A 145 19.19 -3.29 -2.62
N LYS A 146 19.37 -4.61 -2.49
CA LYS A 146 20.14 -5.22 -1.38
C LYS A 146 21.58 -4.75 -1.38
N GLU A 147 22.21 -4.66 -2.55
CA GLU A 147 23.58 -4.18 -2.70
C GLU A 147 23.70 -2.69 -2.43
N ARG A 148 22.79 -1.88 -3.00
CA ARG A 148 22.79 -0.42 -2.83
C ARG A 148 22.50 0.03 -1.40
N PHE A 149 21.64 -0.70 -0.70
CA PHE A 149 21.36 -0.47 0.73
C PHE A 149 22.55 -0.90 1.62
N GLY A 150 23.38 -1.82 1.11
CA GLY A 150 24.43 -2.49 1.87
C GLY A 150 23.94 -3.84 2.39
N LEU A 151 24.57 -4.93 1.94
CA LEU A 151 24.12 -6.30 2.20
C LEU A 151 23.99 -6.63 3.69
N ASP A 152 24.93 -6.16 4.52
CA ASP A 152 24.91 -6.39 5.96
C ASP A 152 23.76 -5.63 6.63
N ALA A 153 23.62 -4.33 6.33
CA ALA A 153 22.53 -3.51 6.84
C ALA A 153 21.16 -4.06 6.40
N TYR A 154 21.04 -4.49 5.15
CA TYR A 154 19.82 -5.11 4.62
C TYR A 154 19.46 -6.38 5.40
N LYS A 155 20.43 -7.29 5.60
CA LYS A 155 20.18 -8.57 6.26
C LYS A 155 19.86 -8.40 7.75
N ASN A 156 20.68 -7.62 8.45
CA ASN A 156 20.73 -7.64 9.91
C ASN A 156 20.01 -6.46 10.56
N GLN A 157 19.69 -5.41 9.80
CA GLN A 157 19.13 -4.18 10.37
C GLN A 157 17.79 -3.82 9.78
N LEU A 158 17.49 -4.17 8.51
CA LEU A 158 16.25 -3.74 7.86
C LEU A 158 15.08 -4.70 8.14
N ASP A 159 14.01 -4.19 8.73
CA ASP A 159 12.81 -4.96 9.06
C ASP A 159 11.69 -4.81 8.02
N VAL A 160 11.45 -3.59 7.54
CA VAL A 160 10.29 -3.24 6.71
C VAL A 160 10.69 -2.57 5.41
N ILE A 161 10.11 -3.01 4.30
CA ILE A 161 10.37 -2.49 2.96
C ILE A 161 9.04 -2.01 2.36
N GLY A 162 8.92 -0.71 2.16
CA GLY A 162 7.85 -0.11 1.36
C GLY A 162 8.25 -0.05 -0.11
N ILE A 163 7.36 -0.44 -1.02
CA ILE A 163 7.58 -0.37 -2.48
C ILE A 163 6.43 0.44 -3.07
N ASP A 164 6.73 1.63 -3.59
CA ASP A 164 5.75 2.48 -4.29
C ASP A 164 5.87 2.34 -5.80
N GLU A 165 4.76 2.62 -6.49
CA GLU A 165 4.61 2.48 -7.94
C GLU A 165 5.06 1.09 -8.46
N ALA A 166 4.68 0.06 -7.69
CA ALA A 166 5.18 -1.29 -7.84
C ALA A 166 4.92 -1.93 -9.22
N GLN A 167 3.93 -1.43 -9.97
CA GLN A 167 3.63 -1.91 -11.32
C GLN A 167 4.77 -1.75 -12.32
N PHE A 168 5.78 -0.92 -12.01
CA PHE A 168 6.94 -0.71 -12.88
C PHE A 168 8.08 -1.71 -12.65
N PHE A 169 8.05 -2.50 -11.57
CA PHE A 169 9.08 -3.49 -11.25
C PHE A 169 8.74 -4.86 -11.83
N GLY A 170 9.57 -5.35 -12.74
CA GLY A 170 9.39 -6.68 -13.37
C GLY A 170 9.69 -7.84 -12.41
N ASP A 171 10.53 -7.61 -11.41
CA ASP A 171 11.05 -8.57 -10.44
C ASP A 171 10.33 -8.49 -9.06
N LEU A 172 9.16 -7.85 -9.03
CA LEU A 172 8.37 -7.62 -7.81
C LEU A 172 8.00 -8.91 -7.08
N TYR A 173 7.56 -9.94 -7.82
CA TYR A 173 7.08 -11.18 -7.23
C TYR A 173 8.21 -11.91 -6.50
N GLU A 174 9.34 -12.13 -7.20
CA GLU A 174 10.52 -12.80 -6.65
C GLU A 174 11.08 -12.04 -5.46
N PHE A 175 11.13 -10.70 -5.54
CA PHE A 175 11.61 -9.86 -4.45
C PHE A 175 10.72 -10.00 -3.21
N CYS A 176 9.39 -9.86 -3.36
CA CYS A 176 8.46 -9.92 -2.22
C CYS A 176 8.50 -11.29 -1.55
N ARG A 177 8.44 -12.37 -2.35
CA ARG A 177 8.53 -13.75 -1.85
C ARG A 177 9.82 -13.97 -1.07
N ASP A 178 10.96 -13.63 -1.65
CA ASP A 178 12.25 -13.91 -1.01
C ASP A 178 12.46 -13.05 0.25
N ALA A 179 12.03 -11.78 0.23
CA ALA A 179 12.12 -10.90 1.40
C ALA A 179 11.26 -11.39 2.57
N ALA A 180 10.03 -11.85 2.32
CA ALA A 180 9.14 -12.32 3.37
C ALA A 180 9.48 -13.76 3.82
N ASP A 181 9.54 -14.71 2.88
CA ASP A 181 9.62 -16.15 3.18
C ASP A 181 11.00 -16.56 3.71
N LYS A 182 12.07 -15.94 3.18
CA LYS A 182 13.46 -16.35 3.48
C LYS A 182 14.17 -15.40 4.44
N GLU A 183 13.81 -14.12 4.41
CA GLU A 183 14.56 -13.06 5.09
C GLU A 183 13.77 -12.43 6.25
N GLY A 184 12.54 -12.88 6.51
CA GLY A 184 11.74 -12.47 7.65
C GLY A 184 11.33 -11.00 7.61
N LYS A 185 11.24 -10.38 6.43
CA LYS A 185 10.95 -8.95 6.28
C LYS A 185 9.47 -8.70 6.03
N THR A 186 8.97 -7.58 6.54
CA THR A 186 7.63 -7.09 6.17
C THR A 186 7.74 -6.26 4.90
N VAL A 187 6.99 -6.62 3.87
CA VAL A 187 6.96 -5.92 2.57
C VAL A 187 5.59 -5.28 2.39
N ILE A 188 5.56 -3.95 2.20
CA ILE A 188 4.34 -3.19 1.94
C ILE A 188 4.40 -2.68 0.50
N VAL A 189 3.56 -3.22 -0.36
CA VAL A 189 3.53 -2.93 -1.80
C VAL A 189 2.39 -1.98 -2.10
N ALA A 190 2.67 -0.87 -2.80
CA ALA A 190 1.68 0.03 -3.35
C ALA A 190 1.81 0.12 -4.88
N GLY A 191 0.71 -0.09 -5.60
CA GLY A 191 0.75 -0.07 -7.05
C GLY A 191 -0.63 -0.03 -7.70
N LEU A 192 -0.66 0.21 -9.01
CA LEU A 192 -1.87 0.12 -9.80
C LEU A 192 -2.26 -1.36 -10.00
N ASP A 193 -3.52 -1.71 -9.76
CA ASP A 193 -4.05 -3.05 -10.10
C ASP A 193 -4.35 -3.20 -11.58
N GLY A 194 -4.55 -2.09 -12.30
CA GLY A 194 -4.72 -2.13 -13.74
C GLY A 194 -4.33 -0.84 -14.45
N ASP A 195 -4.05 -0.98 -15.74
CA ASP A 195 -3.78 0.12 -16.66
C ASP A 195 -5.06 0.91 -16.99
N TYR A 196 -4.92 1.94 -17.82
CA TYR A 196 -6.07 2.74 -18.27
C TYR A 196 -7.13 1.93 -19.06
N LEU A 197 -6.78 0.73 -19.52
CA LEU A 197 -7.65 -0.21 -20.22
C LEU A 197 -8.24 -1.28 -19.29
N ARG A 198 -8.02 -1.17 -17.97
CA ARG A 198 -8.39 -2.16 -16.94
C ARG A 198 -7.74 -3.54 -17.14
N ARG A 199 -6.64 -3.61 -17.88
CA ARG A 199 -5.81 -4.81 -17.97
C ARG A 199 -4.81 -4.81 -16.82
N ARG A 200 -4.24 -5.97 -16.49
CA ARG A 200 -3.17 -6.05 -15.48
C ARG A 200 -2.06 -5.04 -15.78
N PHE A 201 -1.55 -4.36 -14.76
CA PHE A 201 -0.39 -3.49 -14.89
C PHE A 201 0.78 -4.10 -14.13
N GLY A 202 1.81 -4.49 -14.88
CA GLY A 202 3.00 -5.13 -14.31
C GLY A 202 2.65 -6.42 -13.58
N SER A 203 3.37 -6.67 -12.49
CA SER A 203 3.31 -7.88 -11.68
C SER A 203 2.63 -7.68 -10.32
N VAL A 204 2.00 -6.52 -10.07
CA VAL A 204 1.35 -6.22 -8.77
C VAL A 204 0.29 -7.26 -8.40
N LEU A 205 -0.48 -7.73 -9.40
CA LEU A 205 -1.51 -8.75 -9.19
C LEU A 205 -0.92 -10.13 -8.92
N ASP A 206 0.31 -10.39 -9.36
CA ASP A 206 0.98 -11.68 -9.17
C ASP A 206 1.44 -11.86 -7.70
N VAL A 207 1.54 -10.77 -6.94
CA VAL A 207 1.86 -10.78 -5.49
C VAL A 207 0.64 -11.13 -4.63
N ILE A 208 -0.59 -10.94 -5.13
CA ILE A 208 -1.83 -11.16 -4.35
C ILE A 208 -1.92 -12.58 -3.74
N PRO A 209 -1.59 -13.67 -4.45
CA PRO A 209 -1.67 -15.02 -3.90
C PRO A 209 -0.75 -15.29 -2.69
N ILE A 210 0.32 -14.51 -2.54
CA ILE A 210 1.30 -14.63 -1.45
C ILE A 210 1.16 -13.51 -0.40
N ALA A 211 0.12 -12.65 -0.52
CA ALA A 211 -0.07 -11.52 0.37
C ALA A 211 -0.91 -11.88 1.60
N ASP A 212 -0.45 -11.51 2.78
CA ASP A 212 -1.20 -11.58 4.04
C ASP A 212 -2.39 -10.63 4.06
N THR A 213 -2.25 -9.46 3.40
CA THR A 213 -3.36 -8.52 3.25
C THR A 213 -3.40 -7.89 1.87
N VAL A 214 -4.61 -7.69 1.34
CA VAL A 214 -4.84 -6.93 0.10
C VAL A 214 -5.89 -5.86 0.34
N THR A 215 -5.51 -4.59 0.14
CA THR A 215 -6.38 -3.43 0.31
C THR A 215 -6.60 -2.73 -1.02
N LYS A 216 -7.81 -2.76 -1.57
CA LYS A 216 -8.17 -1.99 -2.76
C LYS A 216 -8.80 -0.65 -2.39
N LEU A 217 -8.04 0.41 -2.55
CA LEU A 217 -8.47 1.79 -2.33
C LEU A 217 -9.40 2.26 -3.47
N THR A 218 -10.22 3.24 -3.14
CA THR A 218 -11.08 3.94 -4.11
C THR A 218 -10.87 5.43 -3.97
N SER A 219 -10.87 6.14 -5.10
CA SER A 219 -10.83 7.61 -5.15
C SER A 219 -12.24 8.18 -5.33
N ARG A 220 -12.34 9.47 -5.67
CA ARG A 220 -13.59 10.14 -6.05
C ARG A 220 -13.64 10.31 -7.56
N CYS A 221 -14.76 9.94 -8.17
CA CYS A 221 -14.96 10.08 -9.60
C CYS A 221 -14.98 11.57 -9.96
N GLU A 222 -14.10 11.97 -10.86
CA GLU A 222 -13.97 13.38 -11.29
C GLU A 222 -15.26 13.91 -11.94
N VAL A 223 -16.07 13.02 -12.52
CA VAL A 223 -17.31 13.38 -13.23
C VAL A 223 -18.54 13.48 -12.31
N CYS A 224 -18.66 12.64 -11.28
CA CYS A 224 -19.87 12.63 -10.42
C CYS A 224 -19.64 12.53 -8.91
N GLY A 225 -18.40 12.56 -8.43
CA GLY A 225 -18.07 12.51 -7.00
C GLY A 225 -18.33 11.16 -6.30
N LYS A 226 -18.94 10.18 -6.96
CA LYS A 226 -19.11 8.81 -6.44
C LYS A 226 -17.76 8.10 -6.33
N ARG A 227 -17.73 6.94 -5.66
CA ARG A 227 -16.51 6.12 -5.56
C ARG A 227 -15.97 5.78 -6.96
N ALA A 228 -14.69 6.07 -7.17
CA ALA A 228 -13.95 5.72 -8.37
C ALA A 228 -13.04 4.53 -8.10
N SER A 229 -13.08 3.57 -9.03
CA SER A 229 -12.31 2.33 -8.95
C SER A 229 -11.40 2.13 -10.16
N PHE A 230 -11.42 3.07 -11.11
CA PHE A 230 -10.70 2.97 -12.37
C PHE A 230 -9.99 4.27 -12.69
N THR A 231 -8.86 4.15 -13.36
CA THR A 231 -8.18 5.26 -14.01
C THR A 231 -8.64 5.31 -15.46
N LEU A 232 -9.04 6.48 -15.94
CA LEU A 232 -9.33 6.74 -17.35
C LEU A 232 -8.30 7.72 -17.89
N ARG A 233 -7.75 7.43 -19.08
CA ARG A 233 -6.88 8.36 -19.80
C ARG A 233 -7.74 9.39 -20.53
N LYS A 234 -7.37 10.68 -20.41
CA LYS A 234 -8.05 11.82 -21.04
C LYS A 234 -7.58 12.04 -22.49
N THR A 235 -6.38 11.58 -22.81
CA THR A 235 -5.69 11.85 -24.07
C THR A 235 -5.79 10.66 -25.04
N ASN A 236 -5.41 10.88 -26.30
CA ASN A 236 -5.58 9.91 -27.39
C ASN A 236 -4.37 9.00 -27.63
N GLU A 237 -3.27 9.20 -26.92
CA GLU A 237 -2.08 8.36 -27.08
C GLU A 237 -2.38 6.94 -26.60
N ARG A 238 -1.83 5.96 -27.32
CA ARG A 238 -2.16 4.53 -27.13
C ARG A 238 -1.11 3.76 -26.32
N GLU A 239 0.06 4.34 -26.09
CA GLU A 239 1.15 3.72 -25.34
C GLU A 239 0.67 3.31 -23.95
N THR A 240 0.96 2.09 -23.50
CA THR A 240 0.46 1.59 -22.21
C THR A 240 1.01 2.42 -21.05
N GLU A 241 2.29 2.77 -21.12
CA GLU A 241 3.02 3.51 -20.09
C GLU A 241 3.24 4.95 -20.54
N ILE A 242 2.39 5.87 -20.08
CA ILE A 242 2.63 7.32 -20.21
C ILE A 242 2.72 7.87 -18.80
N ILE A 243 3.89 8.39 -18.45
CA ILE A 243 4.12 9.04 -17.17
C ILE A 243 3.38 10.38 -17.18
N GLY A 244 2.36 10.49 -16.33
CA GLY A 244 1.52 11.67 -16.23
C GLY A 244 0.69 11.67 -14.94
N GLY A 245 0.23 12.85 -14.57
CA GLY A 245 -0.65 13.14 -13.44
C GLY A 245 -2.08 13.41 -13.90
N ALA A 246 -2.71 14.43 -13.31
CA ALA A 246 -4.11 14.80 -13.53
C ALA A 246 -4.40 15.40 -14.92
N GLU A 247 -3.35 15.82 -15.62
CA GLU A 247 -3.39 16.32 -16.99
C GLU A 247 -3.63 15.18 -18.00
N VAL A 248 -3.13 13.97 -17.73
CA VAL A 248 -3.29 12.80 -18.61
C VAL A 248 -4.39 11.87 -18.12
N TYR A 249 -4.59 11.75 -16.81
CA TYR A 249 -5.46 10.73 -16.22
C TYR A 249 -6.51 11.31 -15.27
N MET A 250 -7.65 10.66 -15.17
CA MET A 250 -8.66 10.94 -14.14
C MET A 250 -9.21 9.67 -13.47
N PRO A 251 -9.57 9.75 -12.19
CA PRO A 251 -10.29 8.68 -11.51
C PRO A 251 -11.77 8.69 -11.90
N VAL A 252 -12.32 7.53 -12.26
CA VAL A 252 -13.73 7.40 -12.66
C VAL A 252 -14.44 6.21 -12.02
N CYS A 253 -15.76 6.35 -11.86
CA CYS A 253 -16.64 5.24 -11.49
C CYS A 253 -16.86 4.31 -12.70
N ARG A 254 -17.44 3.14 -12.46
CA ARG A 254 -17.69 2.14 -13.51
C ARG A 254 -18.49 2.69 -14.70
N SER A 255 -19.56 3.44 -14.41
CA SER A 255 -20.42 4.03 -15.45
C SER A 255 -19.63 4.96 -16.35
N HIS A 256 -18.88 5.90 -15.76
CA HIS A 256 -18.11 6.88 -16.52
C HIS A 256 -16.87 6.30 -17.20
N TYR A 257 -16.32 5.20 -16.69
CA TYR A 257 -15.32 4.46 -17.44
C TYR A 257 -15.91 3.92 -18.76
N VAL A 258 -17.04 3.22 -18.67
CA VAL A 258 -17.67 2.58 -19.85
C VAL A 258 -18.15 3.63 -20.86
N THR A 259 -18.82 4.69 -20.39
CA THR A 259 -19.30 5.75 -21.29
C THR A 259 -18.18 6.63 -21.81
N GLY A 260 -17.16 6.93 -20.99
CA GLY A 260 -16.01 7.73 -21.41
C GLY A 260 -15.22 7.07 -22.53
N HIS A 261 -15.01 5.75 -22.45
CA HIS A 261 -14.41 5.00 -23.56
C HIS A 261 -15.28 5.02 -24.82
N ALA A 262 -16.60 4.87 -24.70
CA ALA A 262 -17.49 4.94 -25.86
C ALA A 262 -17.41 6.30 -26.58
N VAL A 263 -17.26 7.39 -25.83
CA VAL A 263 -17.08 8.74 -26.40
C VAL A 263 -15.73 8.86 -27.11
N LEU A 264 -14.63 8.43 -26.47
CA LEU A 264 -13.29 8.47 -27.08
C LEU A 264 -13.21 7.61 -28.35
N ASP A 265 -13.79 6.40 -28.32
CA ASP A 265 -13.85 5.51 -29.49
C ASP A 265 -14.70 6.09 -30.63
N SER A 266 -15.80 6.78 -30.29
CA SER A 266 -16.67 7.43 -31.29
C SER A 266 -16.02 8.64 -31.96
N SER A 267 -15.35 9.50 -31.19
CA SER A 267 -14.56 10.63 -31.70
C SER A 267 -13.46 10.16 -32.66
N HIS A 268 -12.88 8.99 -32.38
CA HIS A 268 -11.86 8.38 -33.23
C HIS A 268 -12.42 7.88 -34.58
N LYS A 269 -13.64 7.32 -34.60
CA LYS A 269 -14.30 6.91 -35.86
C LYS A 269 -14.62 8.13 -36.74
N THR A 270 -15.00 9.25 -36.14
CA THR A 270 -15.31 10.48 -36.88
C THR A 270 -14.04 11.14 -37.45
N LEU A 271 -12.93 11.14 -36.72
CA LEU A 271 -11.65 11.73 -37.17
C LEU A 271 -10.95 10.91 -38.26
N THR A 272 -11.15 9.59 -38.30
CA THR A 272 -10.59 8.70 -39.34
C THR A 272 -11.45 8.63 -40.62
N GLN A 273 -12.58 9.33 -40.66
CA GLN A 273 -13.48 9.43 -41.82
C GLN A 273 -13.46 10.82 -42.49
N LEU A 274 -12.56 11.72 -42.10
CA LEU A 274 -12.37 12.97 -42.84
C LEU A 274 -11.75 12.64 -44.22
N PRO A 275 -12.43 12.97 -45.34
CA PRO A 275 -11.86 12.74 -46.66
C PRO A 275 -10.59 13.58 -46.81
N THR A 276 -9.52 12.94 -47.29
CA THR A 276 -8.31 13.62 -47.73
C THR A 276 -8.70 14.71 -48.74
N PRO A 277 -8.34 15.98 -48.51
CA PRO A 277 -8.59 17.01 -49.51
C PRO A 277 -7.81 16.66 -50.78
N PHE A 278 -8.54 16.55 -51.89
CA PHE A 278 -8.00 16.41 -53.24
C PHE A 278 -7.24 17.67 -53.65
#